data_AF-A0A933CT09-F1
#
_entry.id   AF-A0A933CT09-F1
#
_cell.length_a   1.000
_cell.length_b   1.000
_cell.length_c   1.000
_cell.angle_alpha   90.00
_cell.angle_beta   90.00
_cell.angle_gamma   90.00
#
_symmetry.space_group_name_H-M   'P 1'
#
loop_
_entity.id
_entity.type
_entity.pdbx_description
1 polymer ?
#
loop_
_entity_poly.entity_id
_entity_poly.type
_entity_poly.pdbx_seq_one_letter_code
_entity_poly.pdbx_strand_id
1 'polypeptide(L)'
;MRWRSIRVLIHISHRFSPAQPYRDARVSTHNTDARAFFRQTRKRYDMVIFGFLDSQGLFTQMSNIRLDGYVYTTESLREAFALLKDGGLLSLSFFTAGKSWLTDRLIRMMRSATSQEPLIYAKPTGHVILLAGKNYQPQGPPRHGEYRRLGWVSKGTPEAMDDWPYLYVRRHFIPLDYLVIIAVLLITSFASVLLSSKRVARGMDWHFFFLGAGFLLLETKSIATISLYFGTTWLVSMIVILGILVMALVANLVAFRISKFHPAVYLPLAGSILLLYFFPDRWVLEWPQIFRSVYSVLVIPLPLFFAGLVFSLTFRDTPDPSLSFGSNLLGAMVGGFAEYLGMITGMKTLLLLVLLFYCCSGLSVLRSRTSPGAAVAPR
;
A
#
# COMPACT_ATOMS: atom_id res chain seq x y z
N MET A 1 21.84 0.54 6.68
CA MET A 1 22.13 1.99 6.84
C MET A 1 21.00 2.84 7.45
N ARG A 2 19.70 2.48 7.37
CA ARG A 2 18.57 3.31 7.87
C ARG A 2 18.31 3.33 9.40
N TRP A 3 18.94 2.45 10.19
CA TRP A 3 18.82 2.48 11.67
C TRP A 3 19.38 3.73 12.33
N ARG A 4 20.27 4.46 11.65
CA ARG A 4 20.88 5.66 12.23
C ARG A 4 19.89 6.82 12.23
N SER A 5 19.08 7.06 11.20
CA SER A 5 18.44 8.37 11.00
C SER A 5 17.40 8.84 12.04
N ILE A 6 16.55 7.98 12.62
CA ILE A 6 15.56 8.42 13.64
C ILE A 6 16.11 8.34 15.07
N ARG A 7 16.94 7.33 15.39
CA ARG A 7 17.75 7.37 16.62
C ARG A 7 18.64 8.61 16.63
N VAL A 8 19.11 9.05 15.45
CA VAL A 8 19.86 10.29 15.27
C VAL A 8 19.03 11.51 15.62
N LEU A 9 17.74 11.63 15.28
CA LEU A 9 16.93 12.79 15.70
C LEU A 9 16.76 12.87 17.23
N ILE A 10 16.43 11.74 17.87
CA ILE A 10 16.32 11.67 19.34
C ILE A 10 17.70 11.99 19.97
N HIS A 11 18.77 11.38 19.45
CA HIS A 11 20.14 11.59 19.93
C HIS A 11 20.66 13.01 19.71
N ILE A 12 20.40 13.61 18.55
CA ILE A 12 20.70 15.02 18.22
C ILE A 12 19.96 15.91 19.21
N SER A 13 18.67 15.67 19.43
CA SER A 13 17.92 16.47 20.40
C SER A 13 18.47 16.34 21.83
N HIS A 14 18.85 15.13 22.26
CA HIS A 14 19.51 14.95 23.56
C HIS A 14 20.87 15.67 23.68
N ARG A 15 21.58 15.88 22.57
CA ARG A 15 22.91 16.48 22.55
C ARG A 15 22.88 17.99 22.35
N PHE A 16 21.93 18.49 21.55
CA PHE A 16 21.94 19.86 21.04
C PHE A 16 20.68 20.67 21.35
N SER A 17 19.57 20.05 21.79
CA SER A 17 18.36 20.81 22.13
C SER A 17 18.55 21.57 23.44
N PRO A 18 18.49 22.92 23.47
CA PRO A 18 18.66 23.68 24.70
C PRO A 18 17.57 23.39 25.74
N ALA A 19 16.34 23.15 25.26
CA ALA A 19 15.20 22.82 26.11
C ALA A 19 15.21 21.36 26.61
N GLN A 20 16.08 20.50 26.05
CA GLN A 20 16.25 19.09 26.41
C GLN A 20 14.94 18.31 26.64
N PRO A 21 13.90 18.43 25.79
CA PRO A 21 12.56 17.89 26.09
C PRO A 21 12.55 16.37 26.25
N TYR A 22 13.41 15.64 25.54
CA TYR A 22 13.50 14.18 25.67
C TYR A 22 14.23 13.70 26.93
N ARG A 23 14.88 14.57 27.71
CA ARG A 23 15.55 14.20 28.98
C ARG A 23 14.64 14.30 30.19
N ASP A 24 13.46 14.91 30.06
CA ASP A 24 12.49 14.95 31.13
C ASP A 24 12.04 13.53 31.50
N ALA A 25 12.05 13.19 32.79
CA ALA A 25 11.71 11.86 33.28
C ALA A 25 10.25 11.43 32.96
N ARG A 26 9.39 12.40 32.64
CA ARG A 26 7.99 12.16 32.23
C ARG A 26 7.87 11.76 30.75
N VAL A 27 8.92 11.94 29.96
CA VAL A 27 8.92 11.66 28.51
C VAL A 27 9.44 10.25 28.25
N SER A 28 8.62 9.46 27.58
CA SER A 28 9.02 8.15 27.06
C SER A 28 9.02 8.19 25.53
N THR A 29 10.12 7.78 24.92
CA THR A 29 10.27 7.78 23.46
C THR A 29 10.09 6.39 22.89
N HIS A 30 9.27 6.28 21.84
CA HIS A 30 9.02 5.04 21.12
C HIS A 30 9.40 5.24 19.65
N ASN A 31 10.52 4.64 19.24
CA ASN A 31 10.99 4.71 17.85
C ASN A 31 10.39 3.57 17.03
N THR A 32 9.17 3.77 16.56
CA THR A 32 8.41 2.82 15.75
C THR A 32 7.39 3.57 14.88
N ASP A 33 6.79 2.88 13.92
CA ASP A 33 5.60 3.36 13.23
C ASP A 33 4.47 3.67 14.22
N ALA A 34 3.76 4.79 14.02
CA ALA A 34 2.74 5.28 14.96
C ALA A 34 1.57 4.30 15.10
N ARG A 35 1.13 3.69 13.99
CA ARG A 35 0.01 2.75 14.02
C ARG A 35 0.43 1.39 14.57
N ALA A 36 1.66 0.97 14.30
CA ALA A 36 2.24 -0.18 14.99
C ALA A 36 2.25 0.04 16.52
N PHE A 37 2.56 1.26 16.99
CA PHE A 37 2.47 1.62 18.40
C PHE A 37 1.03 1.56 18.94
N PHE A 38 0.06 2.14 18.21
CA PHE A 38 -1.35 2.13 18.62
C PHE A 38 -1.88 0.72 18.90
N ARG A 39 -1.47 -0.24 18.07
CA ARG A 39 -1.91 -1.64 18.18
C ARG A 39 -1.20 -2.44 19.27
N GLN A 40 -0.03 -2.00 19.72
CA GLN A 40 0.79 -2.71 20.71
C GLN A 40 0.61 -2.15 22.13
N THR A 41 0.30 -0.86 22.26
CA THR A 41 0.14 -0.23 23.57
C THR A 41 -1.11 -0.71 24.28
N ARG A 42 -0.98 -1.00 25.58
CA ARG A 42 -2.12 -1.27 26.48
C ARG A 42 -2.51 -0.04 27.31
N LYS A 43 -1.76 1.06 27.17
CA LYS A 43 -2.02 2.30 27.91
C LYS A 43 -3.21 3.03 27.29
N ARG A 44 -3.89 3.80 28.13
CA ARG A 44 -4.90 4.78 27.73
C ARG A 44 -4.39 6.19 28.04
N TYR A 45 -4.80 7.16 27.24
CA TYR A 45 -4.27 8.52 27.27
C TYR A 45 -5.38 9.54 27.52
N ASP A 46 -5.06 10.61 28.24
CA ASP A 46 -5.98 11.75 28.43
C ASP A 46 -5.98 12.65 27.18
N MET A 47 -4.88 12.66 26.43
CA MET A 47 -4.76 13.39 25.18
C MET A 47 -3.91 12.61 24.17
N VAL A 48 -4.33 12.61 22.91
CA VAL A 48 -3.53 12.12 21.78
C VAL A 48 -3.36 13.28 20.81
N ILE A 49 -2.12 13.58 20.44
CA ILE A 49 -1.78 14.72 19.59
C ILE A 49 -1.12 14.21 18.31
N PHE A 50 -1.79 14.40 17.18
CA PHE A 50 -1.20 14.28 15.87
C PHE A 50 -0.51 15.60 15.54
N GLY A 51 0.82 15.61 15.69
CA GLY A 51 1.66 16.67 15.16
C GLY A 51 1.67 16.65 13.63
N PHE A 52 1.98 17.80 13.03
CA PHE A 52 2.18 17.89 11.58
C PHE A 52 3.43 17.09 11.19
N LEU A 53 3.26 16.04 10.39
CA LEU A 53 4.37 15.25 9.84
C LEU A 53 4.85 15.89 8.54
N ASP A 54 6.13 16.23 8.47
CA ASP A 54 6.80 16.66 7.24
C ASP A 54 7.61 15.50 6.63
N SER A 55 6.92 14.44 6.24
CA SER A 55 7.57 13.25 5.67
C SER A 55 7.38 13.18 4.15
N GLN A 56 8.46 13.44 3.41
CA GLN A 56 8.54 13.20 1.97
C GLN A 56 8.97 11.75 1.61
N GLY A 57 9.20 10.89 2.61
CA GLY A 57 9.58 9.50 2.38
C GLY A 57 8.41 8.64 1.89
N LEU A 58 8.69 7.65 1.04
CA LEU A 58 7.72 6.61 0.67
C LEU A 58 7.46 5.64 1.84
N PHE A 59 6.24 5.13 1.92
CA PHE A 59 5.79 4.14 2.90
C PHE A 59 6.60 2.86 2.76
N THR A 60 6.77 2.37 1.54
CA THR A 60 7.72 1.31 1.18
C THR A 60 8.34 1.65 -0.18
N GLN A 61 9.52 1.12 -0.48
CA GLN A 61 10.22 1.39 -1.76
C GLN A 61 9.45 0.85 -2.97
N MET A 62 8.53 -0.08 -2.75
CA MET A 62 7.70 -0.72 -3.76
C MET A 62 6.28 -0.16 -3.81
N SER A 63 6.04 1.03 -3.23
CA SER A 63 4.73 1.68 -3.26
C SER A 63 4.83 3.17 -3.54
N ASN A 64 3.83 3.69 -4.25
CA ASN A 64 3.66 5.13 -4.50
C ASN A 64 3.07 5.92 -3.32
N ILE A 65 2.76 5.25 -2.20
CA ILE A 65 2.17 5.87 -1.01
C ILE A 65 3.27 6.52 -0.16
N ARG A 66 3.04 7.74 0.31
CA ARG A 66 3.94 8.43 1.26
C ARG A 66 3.83 7.82 2.66
N LEU A 67 4.91 7.93 3.45
CA LEU A 67 4.97 7.39 4.81
C LEU A 67 3.85 7.93 5.72
N ASP A 68 3.47 9.19 5.54
CA ASP A 68 2.38 9.84 6.26
C ASP A 68 0.98 9.48 5.75
N GLY A 69 0.87 8.86 4.57
CA GLY A 69 -0.41 8.47 3.96
C GLY A 69 -1.25 7.58 4.87
N TYR A 70 -0.65 6.51 5.41
CA TYR A 70 -1.33 5.61 6.34
C TYR A 70 -1.48 6.15 7.76
N VAL A 71 -0.71 7.17 8.14
CA VAL A 71 -0.87 7.85 9.45
C VAL A 71 -2.10 8.74 9.45
N TYR A 72 -2.39 9.38 8.31
CA TYR A 72 -3.58 10.20 8.13
C TYR A 72 -4.65 9.47 7.32
N THR A 73 -5.20 8.40 7.90
CA THR A 73 -6.43 7.74 7.42
C THR A 73 -7.54 7.84 8.47
N THR A 74 -8.79 7.70 8.03
CA THR A 74 -9.94 7.61 8.94
C THR A 74 -9.76 6.48 9.96
N GLU A 75 -9.21 5.34 9.55
CA GLU A 75 -8.90 4.19 10.40
C GLU A 75 -7.83 4.53 11.45
N SER A 76 -6.74 5.20 11.04
CA SER A 76 -5.67 5.63 11.96
C SER A 76 -6.19 6.58 13.05
N LEU A 77 -7.03 7.55 12.67
CA LEU A 77 -7.67 8.46 13.63
C LEU A 77 -8.60 7.71 14.57
N ARG A 78 -9.32 6.69 14.08
CA ARG A 78 -10.20 5.85 14.89
C ARG A 78 -9.42 5.00 15.89
N GLU A 79 -8.34 4.36 15.44
CA GLU A 79 -7.39 3.62 16.30
C GLU A 79 -6.86 4.51 17.42
N ALA A 80 -6.43 5.73 17.09
CA ALA A 80 -5.91 6.69 18.06
C ALA A 80 -6.99 7.20 19.04
N PHE A 81 -8.21 7.47 18.55
CA PHE A 81 -9.34 7.89 19.38
C PHE A 81 -9.76 6.79 20.37
N ALA A 82 -9.66 5.52 19.99
CA ALA A 82 -9.95 4.38 20.86
C ALA A 82 -8.99 4.30 22.07
N LEU A 83 -7.76 4.81 21.93
CA LEU A 83 -6.77 4.87 23.03
C LEU A 83 -7.06 5.95 24.07
N LEU A 84 -8.02 6.84 23.84
CA LEU A 84 -8.40 7.86 24.82
C LEU A 84 -9.16 7.25 25.99
N LYS A 85 -8.94 7.79 27.20
CA LYS A 85 -9.85 7.63 28.34
C LYS A 85 -11.15 8.41 28.07
N ASP A 86 -12.21 8.10 28.79
CA ASP A 86 -13.43 8.91 28.74
C ASP A 86 -13.13 10.34 29.20
N GLY A 87 -13.65 11.33 28.48
CA GLY A 87 -13.28 12.74 28.67
C GLY A 87 -11.92 13.13 28.07
N GLY A 88 -11.21 12.21 27.42
CA GLY A 88 -9.95 12.49 26.73
C GLY A 88 -10.12 13.26 25.41
N LEU A 89 -9.03 13.85 24.92
CA LEU A 89 -9.03 14.75 23.77
C LEU A 89 -8.10 14.26 22.64
N LEU A 90 -8.63 14.13 21.43
CA LEU A 90 -7.83 13.96 20.21
C LEU A 90 -7.59 15.33 19.57
N SER A 91 -6.32 15.67 19.33
CA SER A 91 -5.92 16.88 18.61
C SER A 91 -5.18 16.52 17.32
N LEU A 92 -5.60 17.11 16.21
CA LEU A 92 -4.90 17.02 14.92
C LEU A 92 -4.48 18.42 14.48
N SER A 93 -3.17 18.65 14.47
CA SER A 93 -2.58 19.90 13.98
C SER A 93 -1.97 19.67 12.60
N PHE A 94 -2.31 20.52 11.62
CA PHE A 94 -1.86 20.34 10.25
C PHE A 94 -1.68 21.68 9.51
N PHE A 95 -0.75 21.72 8.56
CA PHE A 95 -0.60 22.85 7.63
C PHE A 95 -1.24 22.51 6.28
N THR A 96 -2.39 23.11 5.97
CA THR A 96 -3.12 22.82 4.72
C THR A 96 -2.75 23.76 3.57
N ALA A 97 -1.80 24.68 3.78
CA ALA A 97 -1.39 25.70 2.80
C ALA A 97 -2.58 26.45 2.18
N GLY A 98 -3.64 26.68 2.97
CA GLY A 98 -4.87 27.34 2.53
C GLY A 98 -5.77 26.52 1.59
N LYS A 99 -5.44 25.25 1.34
CA LYS A 99 -6.23 24.36 0.46
C LYS A 99 -7.47 23.88 1.19
N SER A 100 -8.61 24.51 0.89
CA SER A 100 -9.91 24.19 1.52
C SER A 100 -10.31 22.71 1.42
N TRP A 101 -9.99 22.04 0.31
CA TRP A 101 -10.31 20.61 0.13
C TRP A 101 -9.52 19.71 1.10
N LEU A 102 -8.30 20.09 1.48
CA LEU A 102 -7.49 19.32 2.43
C LEU A 102 -8.02 19.51 3.86
N THR A 103 -8.39 20.74 4.21
CA THR A 103 -9.11 21.03 5.46
C THR A 103 -10.42 20.23 5.53
N ASP A 104 -11.22 20.23 4.46
CA ASP A 104 -12.47 19.46 4.36
C ASP A 104 -12.23 17.97 4.62
N ARG A 105 -11.23 17.39 3.96
CA ARG A 105 -10.83 15.99 4.11
C ARG A 105 -10.48 15.66 5.57
N LEU A 106 -9.63 16.45 6.21
CA LEU A 106 -9.21 16.19 7.60
C LEU A 106 -10.41 16.27 8.57
N ILE A 107 -11.32 17.23 8.38
CA ILE A 107 -12.54 17.37 9.17
C ILE A 107 -13.45 16.15 8.98
N ARG A 108 -13.67 15.74 7.72
CA ARG A 108 -14.49 14.57 7.40
C ARG A 108 -13.91 13.29 8.01
N MET A 109 -12.61 13.06 7.85
CA MET A 109 -11.94 11.90 8.44
C MET A 109 -12.08 11.91 9.96
N MET A 110 -11.89 13.05 10.63
CA MET A 110 -12.07 13.15 12.08
C MET A 110 -13.52 12.88 12.51
N ARG A 111 -14.50 13.40 11.77
CA ARG A 111 -15.93 13.14 12.03
C ARG A 111 -16.27 11.66 11.85
N SER A 112 -15.82 11.04 10.75
CA SER A 112 -16.03 9.61 10.45
C SER A 112 -15.28 8.66 11.40
N ALA A 113 -14.16 9.10 11.95
CA ALA A 113 -13.35 8.32 12.90
C ALA A 113 -13.91 8.36 14.33
N THR A 114 -14.40 9.52 14.76
CA THR A 114 -14.79 9.77 16.16
C THR A 114 -16.30 9.80 16.39
N SER A 115 -17.09 9.92 15.32
CA SER A 115 -18.53 10.22 15.37
C SER A 115 -18.87 11.51 16.13
N GLN A 116 -17.90 12.42 16.27
CA GLN A 116 -18.07 13.72 16.93
C GLN A 116 -17.89 14.85 15.91
N GLU A 117 -18.58 15.98 16.15
CA GLU A 117 -18.28 17.22 15.45
C GLU A 117 -16.98 17.83 16.00
N PRO A 118 -15.92 18.01 15.19
CA PRO A 118 -14.68 18.54 15.71
C PRO A 118 -14.77 20.05 15.94
N LEU A 119 -14.15 20.52 17.01
CA LEU A 119 -13.86 21.94 17.20
C LEU A 119 -12.67 22.33 16.32
N ILE A 120 -12.90 23.28 15.40
CA ILE A 120 -11.93 23.70 14.39
C ILE A 120 -11.36 25.08 14.72
N TYR A 121 -10.04 25.17 14.71
CA TYR A 121 -9.31 26.43 14.72
C TYR A 121 -8.45 26.55 13.47
N ALA A 122 -8.42 27.74 12.87
CA ALA A 122 -7.61 28.02 11.68
C ALA A 122 -6.85 29.34 11.81
N LYS A 123 -5.66 29.40 11.22
CA LYS A 123 -4.92 30.65 10.97
C LYS A 123 -5.08 31.10 9.51
N PRO A 124 -4.97 32.41 9.22
CA PRO A 124 -4.89 32.92 7.84
C PRO A 124 -3.77 32.28 7.02
N THR A 125 -2.68 31.83 7.66
CA THR A 125 -1.56 31.15 7.02
C THR A 125 -1.91 29.74 6.51
N GLY A 126 -3.06 29.17 6.88
CA GLY A 126 -3.49 27.83 6.46
C GLY A 126 -3.17 26.72 7.47
N HIS A 127 -2.72 27.06 8.68
CA HIS A 127 -2.63 26.10 9.78
C HIS A 127 -4.02 25.82 10.35
N VAL A 128 -4.33 24.55 10.60
CA VAL A 128 -5.57 24.11 11.21
C VAL A 128 -5.29 23.23 12.43
N ILE A 129 -6.15 23.33 13.44
CA ILE A 129 -6.20 22.44 14.59
C ILE A 129 -7.63 21.92 14.69
N LEU A 130 -7.77 20.60 14.67
CA LEU A 130 -9.04 19.91 14.87
C LEU A 130 -9.01 19.22 16.22
N LEU A 131 -10.08 19.37 16.99
CA LEU A 131 -10.21 18.84 18.35
C LEU A 131 -11.48 17.99 18.46
N ALA A 132 -11.35 16.74 18.90
CA ALA A 132 -12.48 15.84 19.12
C ALA A 132 -12.39 15.23 20.53
N GLY A 133 -13.43 15.44 21.33
CA GLY A 133 -13.53 14.95 22.71
C GLY A 133 -14.20 13.58 22.77
N LYS A 134 -13.74 12.70 23.66
CA LYS A 134 -14.36 11.39 23.88
C LYS A 134 -15.54 11.51 24.84
N ASN A 135 -16.74 11.33 24.30
CA ASN A 135 -18.03 11.48 25.00
C ASN A 135 -18.38 12.91 25.42
N TYR A 136 -17.75 13.92 24.80
CA TYR A 136 -18.12 15.32 25.01
C TYR A 136 -17.75 16.17 23.80
N GLN A 137 -18.38 17.32 23.68
CA GLN A 137 -18.08 18.32 22.66
C GLN A 137 -17.05 19.32 23.20
N PRO A 138 -15.84 19.41 22.61
CA PRO A 138 -14.84 20.36 23.06
C PRO A 138 -15.33 21.81 22.93
N GLN A 139 -15.13 22.59 24.00
CA GLN A 139 -15.42 24.02 24.02
C GLN A 139 -14.11 24.81 24.05
N GLY A 140 -14.12 26.00 23.46
CA GLY A 140 -12.96 26.88 23.44
C GLY A 140 -13.35 28.29 22.99
N PRO A 141 -12.49 29.29 23.26
CA PRO A 141 -12.78 30.68 22.95
C PRO A 141 -12.91 30.91 21.42
N PRO A 142 -13.63 31.94 20.96
CA PRO A 142 -13.72 32.27 19.53
C PRO A 142 -12.36 32.53 18.88
N ARG A 143 -11.35 32.94 19.67
CA ARG A 143 -10.00 33.23 19.21
C ARG A 143 -8.98 32.80 20.28
N HIS A 144 -7.85 32.26 19.84
CA HIS A 144 -6.69 31.97 20.68
C HIS A 144 -5.41 32.36 19.94
N GLY A 145 -4.82 33.49 20.33
CA GLY A 145 -3.73 34.12 19.57
C GLY A 145 -4.15 34.45 18.13
N GLU A 146 -3.45 33.87 17.16
CA GLU A 146 -3.76 34.01 15.73
C GLU A 146 -4.82 33.02 15.22
N TYR A 147 -5.14 31.99 16.00
CA TYR A 147 -6.15 31.01 15.63
C TYR A 147 -7.54 31.57 15.86
N ARG A 148 -8.41 31.41 14.86
CA ARG A 148 -9.83 31.75 14.95
C ARG A 148 -10.65 30.47 14.85
N ARG A 149 -11.69 30.36 15.69
CA ARG A 149 -12.67 29.29 15.61
C ARG A 149 -13.38 29.40 14.26
N LEU A 150 -13.52 28.27 13.58
CA LEU A 150 -14.08 28.24 12.24
C LEU A 150 -15.27 27.27 12.18
N GLY A 151 -16.40 27.75 11.69
CA GLY A 151 -17.52 26.89 11.31
C GLY A 151 -17.29 26.34 9.92
N TRP A 152 -17.45 25.03 9.72
CA TRP A 152 -17.19 24.39 8.44
C TRP A 152 -18.41 23.63 7.92
N VAL A 153 -18.74 23.88 6.65
CA VAL A 153 -19.73 23.10 5.91
C VAL A 153 -18.96 22.19 4.97
N SER A 154 -19.19 20.88 5.11
CA SER A 154 -18.49 19.86 4.32
C SER A 154 -18.76 20.04 2.83
N LYS A 155 -17.71 19.94 2.01
CA LYS A 155 -17.80 20.02 0.54
C LYS A 155 -17.81 18.65 -0.14
N GLY A 156 -17.89 17.58 0.64
CA GLY A 156 -17.92 16.23 0.09
C GLY A 156 -16.58 15.75 -0.47
N THR A 157 -15.44 16.31 -0.03
CA THR A 157 -14.12 15.84 -0.47
C THR A 157 -13.90 14.38 -0.06
N PRO A 158 -13.39 13.49 -0.91
CA PRO A 158 -13.10 12.11 -0.53
C PRO A 158 -12.18 12.04 0.68
N GLU A 159 -12.47 11.14 1.61
CA GLU A 159 -11.65 10.87 2.79
C GLU A 159 -10.43 10.03 2.40
N ALA A 160 -9.31 10.20 3.12
CA ALA A 160 -8.21 9.26 3.03
C ALA A 160 -8.53 8.06 3.93
N MET A 161 -8.57 6.86 3.36
CA MET A 161 -8.86 5.60 4.05
C MET A 161 -7.68 4.65 3.88
N ASP A 162 -7.62 3.57 4.64
CA ASP A 162 -6.58 2.54 4.44
C ASP A 162 -6.58 1.94 3.03
N ASP A 163 -7.75 1.85 2.39
CA ASP A 163 -7.87 1.41 0.99
C ASP A 163 -7.45 2.49 -0.02
N TRP A 164 -7.50 3.76 0.37
CA TRP A 164 -7.12 4.90 -0.47
C TRP A 164 -6.35 5.95 0.35
N PRO A 165 -5.08 5.67 0.72
CA PRO A 165 -4.32 6.45 1.71
C PRO A 165 -3.63 7.68 1.08
N TYR A 166 -4.32 8.37 0.18
CA TYR A 166 -3.76 9.46 -0.61
C TYR A 166 -4.14 10.84 -0.07
N LEU A 167 -3.56 11.22 1.08
CA LEU A 167 -3.85 12.49 1.76
C LEU A 167 -3.80 13.73 0.86
N TYR A 168 -2.85 13.76 -0.09
CA TYR A 168 -2.59 14.94 -0.93
C TYR A 168 -3.25 14.91 -2.32
N VAL A 169 -3.90 13.81 -2.70
CA VAL A 169 -4.60 13.72 -3.98
C VAL A 169 -6.03 14.19 -3.78
N ARG A 170 -6.44 15.28 -4.44
CA ARG A 170 -7.74 15.95 -4.16
C ARG A 170 -8.97 15.08 -4.46
N ARG A 171 -8.91 14.23 -5.49
CA ARG A 171 -9.99 13.35 -5.95
C ARG A 171 -9.38 12.05 -6.49
N HIS A 172 -10.20 11.08 -6.89
CA HIS A 172 -9.73 9.85 -7.51
C HIS A 172 -9.23 10.10 -8.95
N PHE A 173 -7.94 10.40 -9.12
CA PHE A 173 -7.30 10.57 -10.42
C PHE A 173 -5.77 10.38 -10.30
N ILE A 174 -5.10 10.09 -11.42
CA ILE A 174 -3.64 10.07 -11.49
C ILE A 174 -3.17 11.45 -11.97
N PRO A 175 -2.29 12.16 -11.23
CA PRO A 175 -1.76 13.44 -11.68
C PRO A 175 -0.94 13.30 -12.97
N LEU A 176 -0.96 14.34 -13.81
CA LEU A 176 -0.39 14.29 -15.16
C LEU A 176 1.13 14.04 -15.16
N ASP A 177 1.83 14.61 -14.19
CA ASP A 177 3.26 14.40 -13.96
C ASP A 177 3.61 12.91 -13.77
N TYR A 178 2.79 12.16 -13.03
CA TYR A 178 2.95 10.71 -12.91
C TYR A 178 2.72 10.00 -14.24
N LEU A 179 1.65 10.36 -14.96
CA LEU A 179 1.34 9.76 -16.26
C LEU A 179 2.45 9.98 -17.28
N VAL A 180 3.02 11.19 -17.32
CA VAL A 180 4.14 11.52 -18.22
C VAL A 180 5.37 10.68 -17.88
N ILE A 181 5.75 10.58 -16.60
CA ILE A 181 6.90 9.77 -16.18
C ILE A 181 6.66 8.29 -16.49
N ILE A 182 5.48 7.76 -16.17
CA ILE A 182 5.10 6.37 -16.46
C ILE A 182 5.18 6.11 -17.98
N ALA A 183 4.62 7.01 -18.80
CA ALA A 183 4.66 6.88 -20.24
C ALA A 183 6.09 6.90 -20.78
N VAL A 184 6.93 7.82 -20.32
CA VAL A 184 8.35 7.87 -20.71
C VAL A 184 9.07 6.58 -20.31
N LEU A 185 8.89 6.09 -19.08
CA LEU A 185 9.52 4.86 -18.61
C LEU A 185 9.05 3.62 -19.38
N LEU A 186 7.75 3.52 -19.66
CA LEU A 186 7.19 2.44 -20.48
C LEU A 186 7.73 2.52 -21.91
N ILE A 187 7.65 3.68 -22.57
CA ILE A 187 8.09 3.85 -23.96
C ILE A 187 9.59 3.53 -24.09
N THR A 188 10.43 4.08 -23.22
CA THR A 188 11.89 3.87 -23.26
C THR A 188 12.26 2.42 -22.98
N SER A 189 11.56 1.74 -22.06
CA SER A 189 11.80 0.33 -21.76
C SER A 189 11.33 -0.60 -22.88
N PHE A 190 10.12 -0.37 -23.43
CA PHE A 190 9.64 -1.11 -24.60
C PHE A 190 10.55 -0.89 -25.80
N ALA A 191 10.94 0.36 -26.09
CA ALA A 191 11.88 0.68 -27.15
C ALA A 191 13.22 -0.04 -26.93
N SER A 192 13.76 -0.01 -25.72
CA SER A 192 15.03 -0.66 -25.38
C SER A 192 14.97 -2.18 -25.60
N VAL A 193 13.89 -2.84 -25.18
CA VAL A 193 13.70 -4.28 -25.38
C VAL A 193 13.49 -4.62 -26.86
N LEU A 194 12.67 -3.84 -27.59
CA LEU A 194 12.40 -4.06 -29.02
C LEU A 194 13.62 -3.82 -29.91
N LEU A 195 14.42 -2.78 -29.60
CA LEU A 195 15.64 -2.46 -30.34
C LEU A 195 16.78 -3.44 -30.04
N SER A 196 16.91 -3.89 -28.79
CA SER A 196 17.96 -4.82 -28.38
C SER A 196 17.63 -6.28 -28.72
N SER A 197 16.35 -6.63 -28.80
CA SER A 197 15.89 -7.99 -29.07
C SER A 197 15.11 -8.08 -30.38
N LYS A 198 15.81 -8.39 -31.47
CA LYS A 198 15.20 -8.73 -32.78
C LYS A 198 14.21 -9.90 -32.68
N ARG A 199 14.22 -10.71 -31.60
CA ARG A 199 13.28 -11.81 -31.37
C ARG A 199 11.96 -11.34 -30.76
N VAL A 200 11.99 -10.44 -29.76
CA VAL A 200 10.75 -9.84 -29.21
C VAL A 200 10.05 -8.99 -30.27
N ALA A 201 10.80 -8.37 -31.18
CA ALA A 201 10.25 -7.67 -32.34
C ALA A 201 9.47 -8.59 -33.33
N ARG A 202 9.67 -9.91 -33.29
CA ARG A 202 8.93 -10.87 -34.15
C ARG A 202 7.58 -11.30 -33.56
N GLY A 203 7.30 -10.97 -32.30
CA GLY A 203 6.08 -11.33 -31.60
C GLY A 203 6.30 -11.37 -30.09
N MET A 204 5.22 -11.23 -29.31
CA MET A 204 5.26 -11.25 -27.85
C MET A 204 4.52 -12.47 -27.31
N ASP A 205 5.07 -13.10 -26.29
CA ASP A 205 4.37 -14.16 -25.58
C ASP A 205 3.39 -13.55 -24.57
N TRP A 206 2.13 -13.44 -25.01
CA TRP A 206 1.07 -12.84 -24.21
C TRP A 206 0.76 -13.61 -22.93
N HIS A 207 0.96 -14.94 -22.90
CA HIS A 207 0.74 -15.72 -21.67
C HIS A 207 1.71 -15.26 -20.58
N PHE A 208 3.01 -15.19 -20.90
CA PHE A 208 4.05 -14.75 -19.97
C PHE A 208 4.01 -13.25 -19.68
N PHE A 209 3.64 -12.42 -20.66
CA PHE A 209 3.40 -10.99 -20.43
C PHE A 209 2.36 -10.75 -19.33
N PHE A 210 1.18 -11.36 -19.45
CA PHE A 210 0.14 -11.18 -18.42
C PHE A 210 0.51 -11.85 -17.09
N LEU A 211 1.26 -12.95 -17.12
CA LEU A 211 1.77 -13.61 -15.92
C LEU A 211 2.72 -12.71 -15.15
N GLY A 212 3.65 -12.04 -15.84
CA GLY A 212 4.53 -11.04 -15.26
C GLY A 212 3.78 -9.84 -14.71
N ALA A 213 2.81 -9.30 -15.46
CA ALA A 213 1.99 -8.17 -15.04
C ALA A 213 1.19 -8.48 -13.76
N GLY A 214 0.57 -9.65 -13.71
CA GLY A 214 -0.13 -10.14 -12.51
C GLY A 214 0.80 -10.35 -11.33
N PHE A 215 1.98 -10.93 -11.57
CA PHE A 215 2.97 -11.21 -10.52
C PHE A 215 3.47 -9.94 -9.85
N LEU A 216 3.97 -8.96 -10.62
CA LEU A 216 4.56 -7.76 -10.02
C LEU A 216 3.52 -6.91 -9.30
N LEU A 217 2.32 -6.74 -9.87
CA LEU A 217 1.24 -6.00 -9.22
C LEU A 217 0.75 -6.68 -7.93
N LEU A 218 0.67 -8.01 -7.93
CA LEU A 218 0.32 -8.79 -6.74
C LEU A 218 1.40 -8.69 -5.66
N GLU A 219 2.67 -8.72 -6.05
CA GLU A 219 3.81 -8.57 -5.16
C GLU A 219 3.80 -7.19 -4.46
N THR A 220 3.71 -6.09 -5.22
CA THR A 220 3.69 -4.73 -4.66
C THR A 220 2.51 -4.54 -3.71
N LYS A 221 1.32 -5.02 -4.10
CA LYS A 221 0.11 -5.00 -3.25
C LYS A 221 0.31 -5.80 -1.96
N SER A 222 0.91 -6.98 -2.04
CA SER A 222 1.18 -7.83 -0.87
C SER A 222 2.12 -7.13 0.12
N ILE A 223 3.18 -6.49 -0.40
CA ILE A 223 4.12 -5.69 0.40
C ILE A 223 3.41 -4.53 1.10
N ALA A 224 2.57 -3.77 0.38
CA ALA A 224 1.79 -2.67 0.94
C ALA A 224 0.83 -3.14 2.04
N THR A 225 0.11 -4.24 1.80
CA THR A 225 -0.86 -4.82 2.76
C THR A 225 -0.17 -5.28 4.05
N ILE A 226 0.94 -6.01 3.94
CA ILE A 226 1.66 -6.49 5.13
C ILE A 226 2.31 -5.32 5.89
N SER A 227 2.79 -4.32 5.16
CA SER A 227 3.32 -3.09 5.75
C SER A 227 2.26 -2.31 6.54
N LEU A 228 1.00 -2.30 6.09
CA LEU A 228 -0.12 -1.76 6.87
C LEU A 228 -0.31 -2.50 8.21
N TYR A 229 -0.20 -3.84 8.19
CA TYR A 229 -0.46 -4.67 9.37
C TYR A 229 0.60 -4.53 10.48
N PHE A 230 1.88 -4.46 10.10
CA PHE A 230 2.99 -4.44 11.06
C PHE A 230 3.74 -3.10 11.14
N GLY A 231 3.40 -2.14 10.28
CA GLY A 231 4.15 -0.90 10.10
C GLY A 231 5.34 -1.08 9.16
N THR A 232 5.86 0.04 8.65
CA THR A 232 6.93 0.09 7.64
C THR A 232 8.33 0.12 8.24
N THR A 233 8.64 -0.87 9.07
CA THR A 233 10.02 -1.05 9.50
C THR A 233 10.80 -1.83 8.44
N TRP A 234 12.08 -1.48 8.25
CA TRP A 234 12.97 -2.22 7.33
C TRP A 234 12.98 -3.73 7.63
N LEU A 235 12.87 -4.13 8.91
CA LEU A 235 12.84 -5.53 9.33
C LEU A 235 11.57 -6.21 8.81
N VAL A 236 10.40 -5.56 8.99
CA VAL A 236 9.13 -6.07 8.44
C VAL A 236 9.24 -6.20 6.93
N SER A 237 9.71 -5.16 6.22
CA SER A 237 9.87 -5.23 4.76
C SER A 237 10.80 -6.36 4.31
N MET A 238 11.90 -6.61 5.02
CA MET A 238 12.81 -7.73 4.70
C MET A 238 12.15 -9.09 4.91
N ILE A 239 11.42 -9.28 6.01
CA ILE A 239 10.70 -10.54 6.28
C ILE A 239 9.63 -10.79 5.21
N VAL A 240 8.93 -9.74 4.77
CA VAL A 240 7.93 -9.83 3.70
C VAL A 240 8.55 -10.29 2.40
N ILE A 241 9.61 -9.62 1.94
CA ILE A 241 10.29 -9.99 0.70
C ILE A 241 10.84 -11.42 0.79
N LEU A 242 11.46 -11.77 1.92
CA LEU A 242 11.92 -13.15 2.16
C LEU A 242 10.78 -14.16 2.06
N GLY A 243 9.62 -13.89 2.68
CA GLY A 243 8.45 -14.76 2.61
C GLY A 243 7.92 -14.96 1.19
N ILE A 244 7.91 -13.88 0.39
CA ILE A 244 7.54 -13.94 -1.03
C ILE A 244 8.52 -14.81 -1.82
N LEU A 245 9.82 -14.62 -1.62
CA LEU A 245 10.86 -15.44 -2.27
C LEU A 245 10.78 -16.92 -1.85
N VAL A 246 10.51 -17.19 -0.58
CA VAL A 246 10.29 -18.56 -0.07
C VAL A 246 9.07 -19.19 -0.74
N MET A 247 7.96 -18.46 -0.89
CA MET A 247 6.76 -18.97 -1.56
C MET A 247 6.99 -19.26 -3.04
N ALA A 248 7.76 -18.40 -3.73
CA ALA A 248 8.19 -18.66 -5.10
C ALA A 248 9.10 -19.91 -5.19
N LEU A 249 10.02 -20.10 -4.23
CA LEU A 249 10.85 -21.29 -4.16
C LEU A 249 10.01 -22.56 -3.92
N VAL A 250 9.06 -22.51 -2.98
CA VAL A 250 8.15 -23.63 -2.69
C VAL A 250 7.29 -23.97 -3.92
N ALA A 251 6.83 -22.96 -4.67
CA ALA A 251 6.11 -23.17 -5.93
C ALA A 251 6.97 -23.96 -6.94
N ASN A 252 8.25 -23.62 -7.08
CA ASN A 252 9.17 -24.34 -7.95
C ASN A 252 9.42 -25.77 -7.48
N LEU A 253 9.63 -25.98 -6.17
CA LEU A 253 9.80 -27.31 -5.58
C LEU A 253 8.59 -28.22 -5.83
N VAL A 254 7.37 -27.67 -5.75
CA VAL A 254 6.14 -28.39 -6.08
C VAL A 254 6.04 -28.64 -7.59
N ALA A 255 6.41 -27.67 -8.42
CA ALA A 255 6.42 -27.82 -9.88
C ALA A 255 7.31 -28.98 -10.36
N PHE A 256 8.44 -29.24 -9.68
CA PHE A 256 9.31 -30.39 -9.97
C PHE A 256 8.61 -31.74 -9.78
N ARG A 257 7.60 -31.83 -8.91
CA ARG A 257 6.84 -33.06 -8.64
C ARG A 257 5.68 -33.28 -9.60
N ILE A 258 5.29 -32.25 -10.37
CA ILE A 258 4.13 -32.29 -11.26
C ILE A 258 4.60 -32.44 -12.71
N SER A 259 4.26 -33.56 -13.34
CA SER A 259 4.79 -33.93 -14.66
C SER A 259 4.15 -33.20 -15.84
N LYS A 260 2.93 -32.67 -15.70
CA LYS A 260 2.23 -31.95 -16.79
C LYS A 260 1.44 -30.74 -16.30
N PHE A 261 1.42 -29.67 -17.08
CA PHE A 261 0.59 -28.50 -16.80
C PHE A 261 -0.90 -28.77 -17.07
N HIS A 262 -1.74 -28.52 -16.06
CA HIS A 262 -3.20 -28.56 -16.18
C HIS A 262 -3.81 -27.17 -15.92
N PRO A 263 -4.68 -26.63 -16.81
CA PRO A 263 -5.28 -25.30 -16.64
C PRO A 263 -6.05 -25.09 -15.33
N ALA A 264 -6.48 -26.19 -14.69
CA ALA A 264 -7.14 -26.13 -13.38
C ALA A 264 -6.29 -25.46 -12.28
N VAL A 265 -4.97 -25.31 -12.44
CA VAL A 265 -4.11 -24.55 -11.50
C VAL A 265 -4.51 -23.07 -11.42
N TYR A 266 -5.18 -22.52 -12.45
CA TYR A 266 -5.75 -21.17 -12.39
C TYR A 266 -6.95 -21.06 -11.43
N LEU A 267 -7.64 -22.17 -11.09
CA LEU A 267 -8.76 -22.15 -10.14
C LEU A 267 -8.33 -21.81 -8.71
N PRO A 268 -7.35 -22.50 -8.09
CA PRO A 268 -6.87 -22.11 -6.76
C PRO A 268 -6.14 -20.76 -6.78
N LEU A 269 -5.50 -20.37 -7.89
CA LEU A 269 -4.96 -19.01 -8.05
C LEU A 269 -6.08 -17.96 -7.95
N ALA A 270 -7.12 -18.07 -8.77
CA ALA A 270 -8.27 -17.17 -8.72
C ALA A 270 -8.95 -17.20 -7.35
N GLY A 271 -9.16 -18.40 -6.78
CA GLY A 271 -9.73 -18.57 -5.44
C GLY A 271 -8.92 -17.86 -4.35
N SER A 272 -7.60 -17.95 -4.39
CA SER A 272 -6.72 -17.26 -3.44
C SER A 272 -6.76 -15.72 -3.59
N ILE A 273 -6.85 -15.20 -4.82
CA ILE A 273 -7.01 -13.75 -5.07
C ILE A 273 -8.37 -13.26 -4.58
N LEU A 274 -9.44 -14.00 -4.89
CA LEU A 274 -10.79 -13.68 -4.46
C LEU A 274 -10.92 -13.75 -2.93
N LEU A 275 -10.26 -14.72 -2.28
CA LEU A 275 -10.16 -14.77 -0.83
C LEU A 275 -9.57 -13.47 -0.29
N LEU A 276 -8.41 -13.01 -0.81
CA LEU A 276 -7.82 -11.74 -0.38
C LEU A 276 -8.67 -10.51 -0.72
N TYR A 277 -9.47 -10.57 -1.78
CA TYR A 277 -10.36 -9.47 -2.18
C TYR A 277 -11.58 -9.38 -1.26
N PHE A 278 -12.22 -10.49 -0.92
CA PHE A 278 -13.41 -10.46 -0.07
C PHE A 278 -13.06 -10.34 1.41
N PHE A 279 -11.85 -10.75 1.84
CA PHE A 279 -11.44 -10.68 3.24
C PHE A 279 -11.15 -9.23 3.69
N PRO A 280 -11.86 -8.68 4.68
CA PRO A 280 -11.63 -7.30 5.14
C PRO A 280 -10.33 -7.16 5.94
N ASP A 281 -9.46 -6.22 5.54
CA ASP A 281 -8.21 -5.92 6.25
C ASP A 281 -8.42 -5.52 7.72
N ARG A 282 -9.55 -4.84 8.02
CA ARG A 282 -9.92 -4.44 9.38
C ARG A 282 -9.96 -5.61 10.37
N TRP A 283 -10.45 -6.78 9.93
CA TRP A 283 -10.54 -7.96 10.81
C TRP A 283 -9.16 -8.48 11.17
N VAL A 284 -8.24 -8.47 10.20
CA VAL A 284 -6.86 -8.89 10.42
C VAL A 284 -6.12 -7.92 11.34
N LEU A 285 -6.44 -6.62 11.27
CA LEU A 285 -5.84 -5.60 12.13
C LEU A 285 -6.24 -5.76 13.61
N GLU A 286 -7.43 -6.29 13.88
CA GLU A 286 -7.95 -6.56 15.23
C GLU A 286 -7.40 -7.87 15.85
N TRP A 287 -6.80 -8.75 15.05
CA TRP A 287 -6.30 -10.03 15.53
C TRP A 287 -5.05 -9.89 16.42
N PRO A 288 -4.84 -10.85 17.35
CA PRO A 288 -3.58 -10.99 18.05
C PRO A 288 -2.40 -11.13 17.07
N GLN A 289 -1.23 -10.62 17.48
CA GLN A 289 -0.01 -10.57 16.66
C GLN A 289 0.31 -11.91 15.99
N ILE A 290 0.15 -13.03 16.69
CA ILE A 290 0.49 -14.36 16.19
C ILE A 290 -0.36 -14.75 14.96
N PHE A 291 -1.69 -14.58 15.03
CA PHE A 291 -2.60 -14.93 13.95
C PHE A 291 -2.41 -14.01 12.74
N ARG A 292 -2.17 -12.72 13.00
CA ARG A 292 -1.82 -11.75 11.96
C ARG A 292 -0.54 -12.13 11.23
N SER A 293 0.50 -12.54 11.96
CA SER A 293 1.77 -13.02 11.37
C SER A 293 1.59 -14.27 10.52
N VAL A 294 0.82 -15.25 11.01
CA VAL A 294 0.52 -16.48 10.25
C VAL A 294 -0.24 -16.13 8.96
N TYR A 295 -1.27 -15.29 9.04
CA TYR A 295 -2.02 -14.85 7.86
C TYR A 295 -1.14 -14.12 6.83
N SER A 296 -0.26 -13.23 7.28
CA SER A 296 0.63 -12.49 6.40
C SER A 296 1.73 -13.32 5.73
N VAL A 297 2.17 -14.40 6.37
CA VAL A 297 3.22 -15.27 5.81
C VAL A 297 2.61 -16.35 4.91
N LEU A 298 1.45 -16.91 5.28
CA LEU A 298 0.87 -18.04 4.57
C LEU A 298 -0.23 -17.66 3.58
N VAL A 299 -1.13 -16.74 3.95
CA VAL A 299 -2.34 -16.46 3.17
C VAL A 299 -2.13 -15.34 2.17
N ILE A 300 -1.51 -14.22 2.57
CA ILE A 300 -1.25 -13.10 1.66
C ILE A 300 -0.38 -13.52 0.46
N PRO A 301 0.73 -14.27 0.64
CA PRO A 301 1.56 -14.69 -0.48
C PRO A 301 1.04 -15.94 -1.21
N LEU A 302 -0.06 -16.55 -0.78
CA LEU A 302 -0.62 -17.76 -1.38
C LEU A 302 -0.88 -17.63 -2.89
N PRO A 303 -1.40 -16.50 -3.42
CA PRO A 303 -1.55 -16.37 -4.86
C PRO A 303 -0.21 -16.28 -5.60
N LEU A 304 0.86 -15.81 -4.95
CA LEU A 304 2.22 -15.82 -5.53
C LEU A 304 2.75 -17.26 -5.67
N PHE A 305 2.44 -18.14 -4.71
CA PHE A 305 2.73 -19.56 -4.83
C PHE A 305 2.05 -20.17 -6.07
N PHE A 306 0.74 -19.96 -6.25
CA PHE A 306 0.04 -20.49 -7.41
C PHE A 306 0.49 -19.86 -8.72
N ALA A 307 0.76 -18.55 -8.74
CA ALA A 307 1.31 -17.86 -9.91
C ALA A 307 2.69 -18.41 -10.30
N GLY A 308 3.57 -18.65 -9.33
CA GLY A 308 4.86 -19.31 -9.54
C GLY A 308 4.72 -20.74 -10.04
N LEU A 309 3.70 -21.47 -9.57
CA LEU A 309 3.41 -22.82 -10.05
C LEU A 309 2.96 -22.82 -11.52
N VAL A 310 2.10 -21.88 -11.90
CA VAL A 310 1.71 -21.68 -13.32
C VAL A 310 2.94 -21.35 -14.15
N PHE A 311 3.74 -20.37 -13.74
CA PHE A 311 4.97 -19.97 -14.43
C PHE A 311 5.89 -21.17 -14.67
N SER A 312 6.24 -21.92 -13.64
CA SER A 312 7.23 -22.98 -13.75
C SER A 312 6.74 -24.18 -14.56
N LEU A 313 5.45 -24.49 -14.49
CA LEU A 313 4.85 -25.58 -15.27
C LEU A 313 4.71 -25.24 -16.76
N THR A 314 4.48 -23.98 -17.12
CA THR A 314 4.38 -23.57 -18.53
C THR A 314 5.74 -23.20 -19.12
N PHE A 315 6.67 -22.65 -18.33
CA PHE A 315 7.97 -22.18 -18.80
C PHE A 315 8.90 -23.31 -19.21
N ARG A 316 8.89 -24.43 -18.49
CA ARG A 316 9.76 -25.57 -18.81
C ARG A 316 9.49 -26.21 -20.18
N ASP A 317 8.25 -26.11 -20.66
CA ASP A 317 7.79 -26.72 -21.91
C ASP A 317 7.74 -25.68 -23.06
N THR A 318 8.34 -24.50 -22.84
CA THR A 318 8.34 -23.39 -23.80
C THR A 318 9.40 -23.57 -24.88
N PRO A 319 9.06 -23.39 -26.18
CA PRO A 319 10.02 -23.53 -27.29
C PRO A 319 11.11 -22.45 -27.32
N ASP A 320 10.80 -21.23 -26.91
CA ASP A 320 11.74 -20.09 -26.82
C ASP A 320 11.72 -19.45 -25.42
N PRO A 321 12.51 -19.98 -24.47
CA PRO A 321 12.58 -19.45 -23.11
C PRO A 321 13.03 -17.97 -23.04
N SER A 322 13.85 -17.52 -23.99
CA SER A 322 14.33 -16.13 -24.02
C SER A 322 13.21 -15.16 -24.36
N LEU A 323 12.36 -15.51 -25.33
CA LEU A 323 11.20 -14.70 -25.71
C LEU A 323 10.17 -14.62 -24.57
N SER A 324 9.83 -15.76 -23.98
CA SER A 324 8.84 -15.85 -22.91
C SER A 324 9.31 -15.13 -21.65
N PHE A 325 10.59 -15.25 -21.27
CA PHE A 325 11.15 -14.50 -20.17
C PHE A 325 11.18 -12.98 -20.44
N GLY A 326 11.57 -12.56 -21.64
CA GLY A 326 11.53 -11.14 -22.04
C GLY A 326 10.11 -10.56 -22.01
N SER A 327 9.13 -11.33 -22.48
CA SER A 327 7.71 -10.95 -22.43
C SER A 327 7.22 -10.83 -20.98
N ASN A 328 7.63 -11.75 -20.10
CA ASN A 328 7.36 -11.68 -18.66
C ASN A 328 7.92 -10.40 -18.03
N LEU A 329 9.15 -10.00 -18.37
CA LEU A 329 9.77 -8.78 -17.82
C LEU A 329 9.03 -7.52 -18.26
N LEU A 330 8.64 -7.42 -19.55
CA LEU A 330 7.82 -6.32 -20.05
C LEU A 330 6.45 -6.27 -19.36
N GLY A 331 5.85 -7.44 -19.16
CA GLY A 331 4.61 -7.60 -18.41
C GLY A 331 4.74 -7.11 -16.98
N ALA A 332 5.77 -7.58 -16.27
CA ALA A 332 6.07 -7.17 -14.90
C ALA A 332 6.16 -5.64 -14.80
N MET A 333 6.92 -4.99 -15.67
CA MET A 333 7.00 -3.54 -15.72
C MET A 333 5.62 -2.86 -15.83
N VAL A 334 4.76 -3.33 -16.73
CA VAL A 334 3.38 -2.82 -16.86
C VAL A 334 2.59 -3.06 -15.57
N GLY A 335 2.73 -4.23 -14.95
CA GLY A 335 2.13 -4.54 -13.64
C GLY A 335 2.59 -3.60 -12.52
N GLY A 336 3.88 -3.26 -12.48
CA GLY A 336 4.43 -2.33 -11.49
C GLY A 336 3.83 -0.94 -11.62
N PHE A 337 3.76 -0.41 -12.85
CA PHE A 337 3.11 0.89 -13.08
C PHE A 337 1.59 0.85 -12.94
N ALA A 338 0.96 -0.32 -13.10
CA ALA A 338 -0.48 -0.47 -12.85
C ALA A 338 -0.85 -0.24 -11.37
N GLU A 339 0.11 -0.26 -10.43
CA GLU A 339 -0.13 0.14 -9.03
C GLU A 339 -0.72 1.57 -8.93
N TYR A 340 -0.34 2.47 -9.84
CA TYR A 340 -0.86 3.85 -9.87
C TYR A 340 -2.35 3.95 -10.14
N LEU A 341 -2.98 2.90 -10.71
CA LEU A 341 -4.44 2.83 -10.82
C LEU A 341 -5.12 2.84 -9.45
N GLY A 342 -4.40 2.48 -8.37
CA GLY A 342 -4.88 2.60 -6.98
C GLY A 342 -5.24 4.03 -6.59
N MET A 343 -4.64 5.06 -7.20
CA MET A 343 -5.04 6.46 -7.01
C MET A 343 -6.46 6.75 -7.52
N ILE A 344 -6.97 5.94 -8.46
CA ILE A 344 -8.32 6.05 -9.00
C ILE A 344 -9.28 5.12 -8.26
N THR A 345 -8.88 3.87 -8.04
CA THR A 345 -9.82 2.80 -7.65
C THR A 345 -9.69 2.31 -6.22
N GLY A 346 -8.62 2.67 -5.51
CA GLY A 346 -8.24 2.06 -4.23
C GLY A 346 -7.38 0.82 -4.39
N MET A 347 -6.64 0.48 -3.34
CA MET A 347 -5.65 -0.59 -3.33
C MET A 347 -6.28 -1.98 -3.41
N LYS A 348 -7.48 -2.15 -2.85
CA LYS A 348 -8.26 -3.39 -2.87
C LYS A 348 -8.70 -3.76 -4.28
N THR A 349 -9.13 -2.77 -5.08
CA THR A 349 -9.56 -2.98 -6.46
C THR A 349 -8.44 -3.47 -7.37
N LEU A 350 -7.17 -3.20 -7.02
CA LEU A 350 -6.01 -3.72 -7.76
C LEU A 350 -5.98 -5.27 -7.79
N LEU A 351 -6.54 -5.95 -6.79
CA LEU A 351 -6.65 -7.42 -6.83
C LEU A 351 -7.54 -7.92 -7.98
N LEU A 352 -8.56 -7.16 -8.38
CA LEU A 352 -9.38 -7.50 -9.54
C LEU A 352 -8.60 -7.31 -10.84
N LEU A 353 -7.70 -6.33 -10.91
CA LEU A 353 -6.80 -6.16 -12.04
C LEU A 353 -5.76 -7.30 -12.11
N VAL A 354 -5.23 -7.72 -10.95
CA VAL A 354 -4.39 -8.92 -10.86
C VAL A 354 -5.14 -10.16 -11.37
N LEU A 355 -6.39 -10.35 -10.94
CA LEU A 355 -7.24 -11.45 -11.42
C LEU A 355 -7.45 -11.36 -12.93
N LEU A 356 -7.72 -10.18 -13.47
CA LEU A 356 -7.86 -9.94 -14.91
C LEU A 356 -6.59 -10.36 -15.67
N PHE A 357 -5.40 -9.98 -15.19
CA PHE A 357 -4.15 -10.40 -15.81
C PHE A 357 -4.00 -11.93 -15.82
N TYR A 358 -4.26 -12.62 -14.71
CA TYR A 358 -4.18 -14.08 -14.70
C TYR A 358 -5.26 -14.74 -15.56
N CYS A 359 -6.47 -14.19 -15.65
CA CYS A 359 -7.50 -14.65 -16.59
C CYS A 359 -7.04 -14.50 -18.05
N CYS A 360 -6.48 -13.35 -18.42
CA CYS A 360 -5.91 -13.12 -19.75
C CYS A 360 -4.76 -14.10 -20.05
N SER A 361 -3.89 -14.35 -19.06
CA SER A 361 -2.82 -15.34 -19.15
C SER A 361 -3.37 -16.75 -19.41
N GLY A 362 -4.42 -17.17 -18.68
CA GLY A 362 -5.06 -18.48 -18.85
C GLY A 362 -5.78 -18.63 -20.19
N LEU A 363 -6.47 -17.58 -20.66
CA LEU A 363 -7.11 -17.54 -21.98
C LEU A 363 -6.07 -17.68 -23.11
N SER A 364 -4.91 -17.06 -22.99
CA SER A 364 -3.81 -17.22 -23.96
C SER A 364 -3.32 -18.67 -24.05
N VAL A 365 -3.21 -19.36 -22.90
CA VAL A 365 -2.83 -20.79 -22.89
C VAL A 365 -3.90 -21.66 -23.53
N LEU A 366 -5.18 -21.43 -23.21
CA LEU A 366 -6.29 -22.19 -23.80
C LEU A 366 -6.35 -22.02 -25.32
N ARG A 367 -6.19 -20.79 -25.82
CA ARG A 367 -6.16 -20.49 -27.27
C ARG A 367 -5.02 -21.18 -27.99
N SER A 368 -3.83 -21.25 -27.38
CA SER A 368 -2.68 -21.95 -27.97
C SER A 368 -2.89 -23.45 -28.10
N ARG A 369 -3.68 -24.06 -27.19
CA ARG A 369 -4.03 -25.49 -27.22
C ARG A 369 -5.14 -25.83 -28.22
N THR A 370 -6.07 -24.90 -28.46
CA THR A 370 -7.19 -25.07 -29.39
C THR A 370 -6.86 -24.69 -30.84
N SER A 371 -5.62 -24.29 -31.14
CA SER A 371 -5.13 -24.02 -32.49
C SER A 371 -4.10 -25.08 -32.92
N PRO A 372 -4.51 -26.30 -33.33
CA PRO A 372 -3.59 -27.33 -33.82
C PRO A 372 -3.13 -27.09 -35.27
N GLY A 373 -3.31 -25.89 -35.83
CA GLY A 373 -3.24 -25.62 -37.26
C GLY A 373 -1.87 -25.24 -37.84
N ALA A 374 -0.83 -25.10 -37.02
CA ALA A 374 0.53 -24.89 -37.51
C ALA A 374 1.38 -26.13 -37.23
N ALA A 375 0.97 -27.26 -37.82
CA ALA A 375 1.87 -28.36 -38.04
C ALA A 375 3.08 -27.83 -38.80
N VAL A 376 4.24 -27.89 -38.14
CA VAL A 376 5.55 -27.68 -38.71
C VAL A 376 5.66 -28.56 -39.96
N ALA A 377 5.66 -27.95 -41.15
CA ALA A 377 6.18 -28.62 -42.33
C ALA A 377 7.68 -28.88 -42.05
N PRO A 378 8.15 -30.13 -42.13
CA PRO A 378 9.56 -30.42 -41.92
C PRO A 378 10.37 -29.73 -43.03
N ARG A 379 11.42 -29.01 -42.64
CA ARG A 379 12.55 -28.71 -43.52
C ARG A 379 13.74 -29.52 -43.05
#